data_AF-A0A8C5XR68-F1
#
_entry.id   AF-A0A8C5XR68-F1
#
_cell.length_a   1.000
_cell.length_b   1.000
_cell.length_c   1.000
_cell.angle_alpha   90.00
_cell.angle_beta   90.00
_cell.angle_gamma   90.00
#
_symmetry.space_group_name_H-M   'P 1'
#
loop_
_entity.id
_entity.type
_entity.pdbx_description
1 polymer ?
#
loop_
_entity_poly.entity_id
_entity_poly.type
_entity_poly.pdbx_seq_one_letter_code
_entity_poly.pdbx_strand_id
1 'polypeptide(L)'
;VSLRLRHGAPELCSAACARPPRPPRPWRLGAGAVGTLHTGPALLSLRKFTEKHEWITTENGVGAVGISNFAQESLGDVVYCSLPEEFGALESVKAASELYSPLSGEGTEINGALTENPGLVNKSCYEAGWLMKMTLNNPSEQDELMSEEPYEKYVKSIEE
;
A
#
# COMPACT_ATOMS: atom_id res chain seq x y z
N VAL A 1 49.98 64.83 -29.94
CA VAL A 1 48.93 65.87 -30.13
C VAL A 1 48.24 66.10 -28.79
N SER A 2 48.37 67.32 -28.27
CA SER A 2 47.55 68.02 -27.26
C SER A 2 47.30 67.36 -25.88
N LEU A 3 47.80 67.95 -24.77
CA LEU A 3 47.21 69.08 -23.98
C LEU A 3 45.90 68.64 -23.27
N ARG A 4 45.64 68.77 -21.95
CA ARG A 4 45.81 69.84 -20.93
C ARG A 4 45.49 69.19 -19.56
N LEU A 5 46.18 69.44 -18.44
CA LEU A 5 46.27 70.64 -17.58
C LEU A 5 45.06 70.91 -16.64
N ARG A 6 45.42 71.12 -15.35
CA ARG A 6 44.78 71.88 -14.23
C ARG A 6 43.91 71.05 -13.25
N HIS A 7 44.29 70.90 -11.97
CA HIS A 7 44.43 71.87 -10.86
C HIS A 7 43.12 72.57 -10.47
N GLY A 8 42.74 72.46 -9.17
CA GLY A 8 41.99 73.51 -8.46
C GLY A 8 40.93 73.07 -7.46
N ALA A 9 41.35 72.67 -6.25
CA ALA A 9 40.98 73.18 -4.90
C ALA A 9 39.48 73.52 -4.52
N PRO A 10 39.17 74.02 -3.30
CA PRO A 10 38.58 73.25 -2.18
C PRO A 10 37.27 73.88 -1.61
N GLU A 11 36.93 73.56 -0.34
CA GLU A 11 35.93 74.20 0.56
C GLU A 11 34.48 73.70 0.43
N LEU A 12 33.59 73.70 1.42
CA LEU A 12 33.53 73.56 2.89
C LEU A 12 32.02 73.55 3.23
N CYS A 13 31.62 72.98 4.38
CA CYS A 13 30.30 73.13 5.04
C CYS A 13 29.08 72.53 4.30
N SER A 14 28.01 72.06 4.94
CA SER A 14 27.53 72.24 6.31
C SER A 14 26.66 71.04 6.75
N ALA A 15 26.50 70.91 8.05
CA ALA A 15 25.73 69.91 8.77
C ALA A 15 24.22 69.91 8.51
N ALA A 16 23.55 68.75 8.66
CA ALA A 16 22.25 68.66 9.33
C ALA A 16 21.88 67.20 9.72
N CYS A 17 21.80 67.01 11.03
CA CYS A 17 20.82 66.22 11.78
C CYS A 17 20.81 64.68 11.68
N ALA A 18 21.42 64.08 12.71
CA ALA A 18 21.37 62.69 13.10
C ALA A 18 19.95 62.16 13.37
N ARG A 19 19.70 60.89 13.00
CA ARG A 19 18.57 60.08 13.51
C ARG A 19 19.11 59.02 14.49
N PRO A 20 18.50 58.85 15.68
CA PRO A 20 18.95 57.86 16.67
C PRO A 20 18.66 56.41 16.24
N PRO A 21 19.32 55.43 16.89
CA PRO A 21 19.62 54.11 16.30
C PRO A 21 18.44 53.12 16.38
N ARG A 22 18.43 52.15 15.47
CA ARG A 22 17.56 50.97 15.59
C ARG A 22 18.31 49.84 16.31
N PRO A 23 17.72 49.21 17.33
CA PRO A 23 18.35 48.10 18.05
C PRO A 23 18.45 46.83 17.19
N PRO A 24 19.39 45.92 17.50
CA PRO A 24 19.53 44.66 16.78
C PRO A 24 18.27 43.80 16.94
N ARG A 25 17.87 43.14 15.85
CA ARG A 25 16.72 42.24 15.84
C ARG A 25 17.02 41.01 16.72
N PRO A 26 16.14 40.63 17.65
CA PRO A 26 16.28 39.38 18.36
C PRO A 26 16.10 38.22 17.38
N TRP A 27 17.00 37.24 17.51
CA TRP A 27 16.87 35.88 17.04
C TRP A 27 15.44 35.38 17.31
N ARG A 28 14.66 35.18 16.25
CA ARG A 28 13.37 34.50 16.37
C ARG A 28 13.67 33.03 16.58
N LEU A 29 13.49 32.56 17.82
CA LEU A 29 13.15 31.17 18.09
C LEU A 29 11.83 30.87 17.36
N GLY A 30 11.94 30.25 16.19
CA GLY A 30 10.81 29.54 15.63
C GLY A 30 10.51 28.38 16.57
N ALA A 31 9.35 28.44 17.23
CA ALA A 31 8.75 27.29 17.85
C ALA A 31 8.61 26.21 16.78
N GLY A 32 9.56 25.28 16.74
CA GLY A 32 9.41 24.05 15.98
C GLY A 32 8.20 23.34 16.55
N ALA A 33 7.15 23.27 15.74
CA ALA A 33 6.01 22.42 16.01
C ALA A 33 6.55 21.03 16.39
N VAL A 34 6.23 20.58 17.60
CA VAL A 34 6.22 19.16 17.92
C VAL A 34 5.23 18.56 16.94
N GLY A 35 5.77 18.01 15.86
CA GLY A 35 5.01 17.22 14.91
C GLY A 35 4.42 16.07 15.71
N THR A 36 3.10 16.06 15.83
CA THR A 36 2.34 14.90 16.27
C THR A 36 2.77 13.76 15.36
N LEU A 37 3.58 12.84 15.91
CA LEU A 37 3.87 11.58 15.27
C LEU A 37 2.52 10.91 15.07
N HIS A 38 2.00 10.98 13.85
CA HIS A 38 0.98 10.06 13.41
C HIS A 38 1.72 8.74 13.36
N THR A 39 1.45 7.88 14.33
CA THR A 39 1.75 6.46 14.22
C THR A 39 0.91 5.97 13.05
N GLY A 40 1.45 6.09 11.83
CA GLY A 40 0.91 5.37 10.68
C GLY A 40 0.92 3.89 11.04
N PRO A 41 -0.11 3.12 10.69
CA PRO A 41 -0.14 1.71 11.01
C PRO A 41 1.11 1.08 10.39
N ALA A 42 1.90 0.44 11.26
CA ALA A 42 3.03 -0.36 10.84
C ALA A 42 2.56 -1.36 9.78
N LEU A 43 3.40 -1.55 8.77
CA LEU A 43 3.30 -2.57 7.73
C LEU A 43 3.15 -3.95 8.36
N LEU A 44 1.94 -4.30 8.77
CA LEU A 44 1.54 -5.64 9.14
C LEU A 44 0.78 -6.17 7.93
N SER A 45 1.28 -7.28 7.39
CA SER A 45 0.62 -8.09 6.37
C SER A 45 -0.75 -8.54 6.91
N LEU A 46 -1.76 -7.68 6.78
CA LEU A 46 -3.11 -7.92 7.29
C LEU A 46 -3.92 -8.58 6.18
N ARG A 47 -4.42 -9.78 6.46
CA ARG A 47 -5.27 -10.52 5.53
C ARG A 47 -6.63 -9.85 5.42
N LYS A 48 -7.08 -9.68 4.18
CA LYS A 48 -8.39 -9.14 3.81
C LYS A 48 -9.17 -10.20 3.04
N PHE A 49 -10.50 -10.12 3.09
CA PHE A 49 -11.39 -11.12 2.53
C PHE A 49 -12.46 -10.50 1.62
N THR A 50 -12.83 -11.25 0.58
CA THR A 50 -13.96 -10.93 -0.30
C THR A 50 -15.22 -11.67 0.16
N GLU A 51 -16.39 -11.20 -0.26
CA GLU A 51 -17.66 -11.94 -0.08
C GLU A 51 -17.66 -13.29 -0.82
N LYS A 52 -16.77 -13.44 -1.82
CA LYS A 52 -16.59 -14.70 -2.57
C LYS A 52 -15.64 -15.68 -1.88
N HIS A 53 -15.30 -15.43 -0.61
CA HIS A 53 -14.45 -16.29 0.21
C HIS A 53 -13.00 -16.41 -0.28
N GLU A 54 -12.52 -15.42 -1.04
CA GLU A 54 -11.11 -15.25 -1.38
C GLU A 54 -10.43 -14.37 -0.32
N TRP A 55 -9.12 -14.50 -0.18
CA TRP A 55 -8.31 -13.66 0.68
C TRP A 55 -7.15 -13.04 -0.08
N ILE A 56 -6.72 -11.85 0.38
CA ILE A 56 -5.48 -11.20 -0.06
C ILE A 56 -4.66 -10.77 1.14
N THR A 57 -3.36 -11.05 1.09
CA THR A 57 -2.37 -10.54 2.04
C THR A 57 -1.37 -9.69 1.28
N THR A 58 -1.25 -8.41 1.65
CA THR A 58 -0.37 -7.47 0.97
C THR A 58 0.93 -7.28 1.73
N GLU A 59 2.05 -7.47 1.04
CA GLU A 59 3.38 -7.20 1.56
C GLU A 59 4.19 -6.44 0.50
N ASN A 60 4.75 -5.27 0.87
CA ASN A 60 5.61 -4.45 0.00
C ASN A 60 5.01 -4.13 -1.39
N GLY A 61 3.69 -3.97 -1.49
CA GLY A 61 2.99 -3.66 -2.75
C GLY A 61 2.66 -4.88 -3.63
N VAL A 62 2.92 -6.10 -3.14
CA VAL A 62 2.51 -7.35 -3.77
C VAL A 62 1.45 -8.03 -2.91
N GLY A 63 0.31 -8.33 -3.51
CA GLY A 63 -0.78 -9.08 -2.87
C GLY A 63 -0.69 -10.56 -3.21
N ALA A 64 -0.54 -11.42 -2.20
CA ALA A 64 -0.75 -12.86 -2.36
C ALA A 64 -2.23 -13.17 -2.19
N VAL A 65 -2.81 -13.94 -3.11
CA VAL A 65 -4.24 -14.26 -3.14
C VAL A 65 -4.46 -15.76 -2.99
N GLY A 66 -5.52 -16.15 -2.28
CA GLY A 66 -5.98 -17.54 -2.19
C GLY A 66 -7.45 -17.64 -1.81
N ILE A 67 -7.93 -18.85 -1.52
CA ILE A 67 -9.27 -19.10 -0.99
C ILE A 67 -9.24 -19.37 0.51
N SER A 68 -10.31 -19.02 1.21
CA SER A 68 -10.44 -19.22 2.66
C SER A 68 -10.67 -20.68 3.03
N ASN A 69 -10.57 -20.99 4.34
CA ASN A 69 -10.90 -22.31 4.86
C ASN A 69 -12.36 -22.71 4.56
N PHE A 70 -13.29 -21.77 4.69
CA PHE A 70 -14.71 -22.01 4.38
C PHE A 70 -14.93 -22.43 2.92
N ALA A 71 -14.23 -21.76 1.99
CA ALA A 71 -14.33 -22.09 0.56
C ALA A 71 -13.76 -23.48 0.25
N GLN A 72 -12.60 -23.84 0.80
CA GLN A 72 -12.01 -25.15 0.52
C GLN A 72 -12.83 -26.29 1.11
N GLU A 73 -13.44 -26.10 2.29
CA GLU A 73 -14.34 -27.10 2.89
C GLU A 73 -15.60 -27.31 2.04
N SER A 74 -16.14 -26.20 1.51
CA SER A 74 -17.30 -26.22 0.61
C SER A 74 -17.01 -26.92 -0.71
N LEU A 75 -15.80 -26.72 -1.26
CA LEU A 75 -15.34 -27.41 -2.46
C LEU A 75 -15.04 -28.90 -2.19
N GLY A 76 -14.51 -29.22 -1.00
CA GLY A 76 -13.92 -30.52 -0.70
C GLY A 76 -12.54 -30.69 -1.35
N ASP A 77 -12.11 -31.94 -1.53
CA ASP A 77 -10.75 -32.25 -1.99
C ASP A 77 -10.47 -31.70 -3.39
N VAL A 78 -9.60 -30.70 -3.46
CA VAL A 78 -9.19 -30.05 -4.70
C VAL A 78 -8.25 -30.96 -5.47
N VAL A 79 -8.60 -31.22 -6.73
CA VAL A 79 -7.86 -32.15 -7.62
C VAL A 79 -7.21 -31.43 -8.79
N TYR A 80 -7.61 -30.19 -9.09
CA TYR A 80 -7.05 -29.42 -10.18
C TYR A 80 -7.14 -27.90 -9.94
N CYS A 81 -6.13 -27.17 -10.42
CA CYS A 81 -6.02 -25.71 -10.35
C CYS A 81 -5.64 -25.16 -11.73
N SER A 82 -6.44 -24.26 -12.29
CA SER A 82 -6.17 -23.61 -13.58
C SER A 82 -5.84 -22.13 -13.36
N LEU A 83 -4.60 -21.70 -13.62
CA LEU A 83 -4.08 -20.34 -13.35
C LEU A 83 -3.14 -19.87 -14.49
N PRO A 84 -3.25 -18.66 -15.09
CA PRO A 84 -4.42 -17.78 -15.31
C PRO A 84 -4.71 -17.52 -16.84
N GLU A 85 -5.84 -16.86 -17.16
CA GLU A 85 -5.81 -15.70 -18.08
C GLU A 85 -6.52 -14.47 -17.46
N GLU A 86 -7.64 -14.64 -16.74
CA GLU A 86 -8.18 -13.57 -15.86
C GLU A 86 -8.63 -14.14 -14.49
N PHE A 87 -7.68 -14.82 -13.83
CA PHE A 87 -7.68 -15.30 -12.42
C PHE A 87 -8.03 -16.78 -12.14
N GLY A 88 -8.69 -17.50 -13.03
CA GLY A 88 -8.65 -18.98 -13.04
C GLY A 88 -9.76 -19.71 -12.29
N ALA A 89 -9.57 -21.01 -12.04
CA ALA A 89 -10.59 -21.88 -11.45
C ALA A 89 -9.99 -23.04 -10.63
N LEU A 90 -10.72 -23.47 -9.60
CA LEU A 90 -10.43 -24.66 -8.80
C LEU A 90 -11.48 -25.73 -9.09
N GLU A 91 -11.03 -26.98 -9.25
CA GLU A 91 -11.91 -28.12 -9.42
C GLU A 91 -11.67 -29.16 -8.33
N SER A 92 -12.77 -29.70 -7.81
CA SER A 92 -12.81 -30.81 -6.88
C SER A 92 -13.65 -31.95 -7.46
N VAL A 93 -13.71 -33.08 -6.75
CA VAL A 93 -14.61 -34.19 -7.13
C VAL A 93 -16.09 -33.82 -6.95
N LYS A 94 -16.39 -32.76 -6.19
CA LYS A 94 -17.76 -32.37 -5.84
C LYS A 94 -18.25 -31.14 -6.60
N ALA A 95 -17.37 -30.21 -6.91
CA ALA A 95 -17.72 -28.90 -7.46
C ALA A 95 -16.55 -28.27 -8.22
N ALA A 96 -16.84 -27.21 -8.96
CA ALA A 96 -15.85 -26.31 -9.52
C ALA A 96 -16.18 -24.88 -9.07
N SER A 97 -15.16 -24.08 -8.79
CA SER A 97 -15.30 -22.66 -8.48
C SER A 97 -14.43 -21.85 -9.42
N GLU A 98 -15.06 -20.90 -10.10
CA GLU A 98 -14.36 -19.78 -10.71
C GLU A 98 -13.78 -18.89 -9.62
N LEU A 99 -12.61 -18.34 -9.89
CA LEU A 99 -11.91 -17.45 -8.99
C LEU A 99 -11.93 -16.04 -9.57
N TYR A 100 -12.05 -15.04 -8.69
CA TYR A 100 -12.06 -13.64 -9.07
C TYR A 100 -10.91 -12.90 -8.40
N SER A 101 -10.30 -11.97 -9.13
CA SER A 101 -9.28 -11.11 -8.55
C SER A 101 -9.93 -10.22 -7.47
N PRO A 102 -9.39 -10.18 -6.24
CA PRO A 102 -9.97 -9.39 -5.16
C PRO A 102 -9.79 -7.89 -5.38
N LEU A 103 -8.77 -7.49 -6.16
CA LEU A 103 -8.40 -6.09 -6.39
C LEU A 103 -7.94 -5.89 -7.83
N SER A 104 -7.87 -4.64 -8.27
CA SER A 104 -7.33 -4.25 -9.58
C SER A 104 -5.81 -4.36 -9.59
N GLY A 105 -5.26 -5.06 -10.58
CA GLY A 105 -3.83 -5.29 -10.65
C GLY A 105 -3.39 -6.19 -11.79
N GLU A 106 -2.13 -6.64 -11.73
CA GLU A 106 -1.53 -7.56 -12.69
C GLU A 106 -0.95 -8.76 -11.96
N GLY A 107 -1.25 -9.97 -12.44
CA GLY A 107 -0.68 -11.20 -11.92
C GLY A 107 0.81 -11.28 -12.21
N THR A 108 1.62 -11.41 -11.15
CA THR A 108 3.09 -11.44 -11.25
C THR A 108 3.68 -12.84 -11.07
N GLU A 109 2.99 -13.71 -10.34
CA GLU A 109 3.47 -15.05 -10.02
C GLU A 109 2.29 -16.00 -9.79
N ILE A 110 2.39 -17.25 -10.26
CA ILE A 110 1.45 -18.32 -9.91
C ILE A 110 2.14 -19.37 -9.03
N ASN A 111 1.38 -20.02 -8.15
CA ASN A 111 1.93 -21.07 -7.31
C ASN A 111 2.10 -22.38 -8.10
N GLY A 112 3.28 -22.56 -8.70
CA GLY A 112 3.61 -23.77 -9.46
C GLY A 112 3.54 -25.07 -8.64
N ALA A 113 3.57 -25.00 -7.31
CA ALA A 113 3.42 -26.19 -6.46
C ALA A 113 2.02 -26.82 -6.58
N LEU A 114 1.00 -26.05 -6.97
CA LEU A 114 -0.37 -26.52 -7.11
C LEU A 114 -0.57 -27.41 -8.35
N THR A 115 0.32 -27.34 -9.34
CA THR A 115 0.29 -28.23 -10.50
C THR A 115 0.59 -29.67 -10.11
N GLU A 116 1.52 -29.88 -9.17
CA GLU A 116 1.89 -31.20 -8.69
C GLU A 116 1.07 -31.63 -7.46
N ASN A 117 0.65 -30.66 -6.63
CA ASN A 117 -0.03 -30.92 -5.36
C ASN A 117 -1.18 -29.93 -5.11
N PRO A 118 -2.32 -30.08 -5.83
CA PRO A 118 -3.49 -29.22 -5.67
C PRO A 118 -4.11 -29.30 -4.27
N GLY A 119 -3.92 -30.42 -3.55
CA GLY A 119 -4.39 -30.60 -2.17
C GLY A 119 -3.72 -29.68 -1.15
N LEU A 120 -2.70 -28.90 -1.52
CA LEU A 120 -2.18 -27.80 -0.69
C LEU A 120 -3.26 -26.76 -0.39
N VAL A 121 -4.21 -26.55 -1.31
CA VAL A 121 -5.36 -25.66 -1.08
C VAL A 121 -6.18 -26.12 0.13
N ASN A 122 -6.43 -27.43 0.28
CA ASN A 122 -7.15 -27.94 1.44
C ASN A 122 -6.31 -27.94 2.72
N LYS A 123 -5.02 -28.26 2.63
CA LYS A 123 -4.15 -28.44 3.81
C LYS A 123 -3.60 -27.13 4.38
N SER A 124 -3.45 -26.11 3.55
CA SER A 124 -2.69 -24.91 3.86
C SER A 124 -3.18 -23.69 3.07
N CYS A 125 -4.51 -23.51 3.00
CA CYS A 125 -5.18 -22.46 2.22
C CYS A 125 -4.65 -21.04 2.44
N TYR A 126 -4.07 -20.76 3.62
CA TYR A 126 -3.57 -19.46 4.04
C TYR A 126 -2.05 -19.29 3.94
N GLU A 127 -1.31 -20.38 3.71
CA GLU A 127 0.15 -20.38 3.68
C GLU A 127 0.62 -20.98 2.34
N ALA A 128 0.86 -22.29 2.26
CA ALA A 128 1.41 -22.94 1.06
C ALA A 128 0.40 -23.07 -0.10
N GLY A 129 -0.89 -22.85 0.18
CA GLY A 129 -2.01 -22.94 -0.77
C GLY A 129 -2.41 -21.61 -1.42
N TRP A 130 -1.57 -20.58 -1.36
CA TRP A 130 -1.77 -19.36 -2.16
C TRP A 130 -1.85 -19.72 -3.65
N LEU A 131 -2.65 -18.99 -4.42
CA LEU A 131 -2.93 -19.31 -5.81
C LEU A 131 -2.05 -18.49 -6.75
N MET A 132 -2.06 -17.17 -6.55
CA MET A 132 -1.22 -16.25 -7.31
C MET A 132 -0.82 -15.03 -6.49
N LYS A 133 0.22 -14.32 -6.96
CA LYS A 133 0.60 -13.00 -6.48
C LYS A 133 0.33 -11.98 -7.56
N MET A 134 0.00 -10.77 -7.14
CA MET A 134 -0.29 -9.66 -8.05
C MET A 134 0.23 -8.33 -7.52
N THR A 135 0.54 -7.41 -8.42
CA THR A 135 0.74 -6.00 -8.07
C THR A 135 -0.60 -5.31 -7.91
N LEU A 136 -0.68 -4.33 -7.02
CA LEU A 136 -1.89 -3.56 -6.78
C LEU A 136 -1.83 -2.25 -7.56
N ASN A 137 -2.82 -1.99 -8.43
CA ASN A 137 -2.93 -0.72 -9.13
C ASN A 137 -3.45 0.39 -8.20
N ASN A 138 -4.40 0.05 -7.33
CA ASN A 138 -5.00 0.97 -6.37
C ASN A 138 -5.04 0.34 -4.96
N PRO A 139 -4.06 0.66 -4.08
CA PRO A 139 -4.02 0.09 -2.74
C PRO A 139 -5.23 0.40 -1.86
N SER A 140 -5.97 1.49 -2.16
CA SER A 140 -7.15 1.89 -1.39
C SER A 140 -8.35 0.96 -1.55
N GLU A 141 -8.40 0.13 -2.61
CA GLU A 141 -9.46 -0.87 -2.78
C GLU A 141 -9.45 -1.92 -1.62
N GLN A 142 -8.33 -2.08 -0.91
CA GLN A 142 -8.24 -2.94 0.27
C GLN A 142 -9.11 -2.47 1.45
N ASP A 143 -9.48 -1.18 1.48
CA ASP A 143 -10.33 -0.62 2.53
C ASP A 143 -11.80 -1.05 2.35
N GLU A 144 -12.18 -1.49 1.15
CA GLU A 144 -13.52 -2.01 0.83
C GLU A 144 -13.65 -3.50 1.22
N LEU A 145 -12.53 -4.20 1.43
CA LEU A 145 -12.52 -5.60 1.80
C LEU A 145 -12.72 -5.83 3.30
N MET A 146 -13.32 -6.97 3.62
CA MET A 146 -13.53 -7.39 5.00
C MET A 146 -12.20 -7.70 5.68
N SER A 147 -12.02 -7.25 6.92
CA SER A 147 -11.01 -7.82 7.80
C SER A 147 -11.49 -9.17 8.36
N GLU A 148 -10.61 -9.85 9.09
CA GLU A 148 -10.86 -11.18 9.65
C GLU A 148 -12.12 -11.26 10.53
N GLU A 149 -12.30 -10.33 11.49
CA GLU A 149 -13.47 -10.35 12.38
C GLU A 149 -14.82 -10.15 11.64
N PRO A 150 -14.98 -9.16 10.73
CA PRO A 150 -16.17 -9.09 9.87
C PRO A 150 -16.40 -10.34 9.02
N TYR A 151 -15.34 -10.94 8.48
CA TYR A 151 -15.44 -12.14 7.66
C TYR A 151 -15.91 -13.36 8.47
N GLU A 152 -15.42 -13.54 9.70
CA GLU A 152 -15.89 -14.60 10.59
C GLU A 152 -17.40 -14.46 10.90
N LYS A 153 -17.87 -13.22 11.14
CA LYS A 153 -19.31 -12.95 11.33
C LYS A 153 -20.11 -13.23 10.07
N TYR A 154 -19.59 -12.87 8.90
CA TYR A 154 -20.20 -13.14 7.61
C TYR A 154 -20.37 -14.65 7.39
N VAL A 155 -19.29 -15.43 7.54
CA VAL A 155 -19.34 -16.90 7.41
C VAL A 155 -20.35 -17.50 8.38
N LYS A 156 -20.31 -17.10 9.66
CA LYS A 156 -21.25 -17.60 10.66
C LYS A 156 -22.71 -17.32 10.29
N SER A 157 -22.99 -16.15 9.70
CA SER A 157 -24.36 -15.79 9.27
C SER A 157 -24.88 -16.62 8.09
N ILE A 158 -24.01 -17.31 7.35
CA ILE A 158 -24.39 -18.20 6.25
C ILE A 158 -24.74 -19.61 6.76
N GLU A 159 -24.18 -20.01 7.90
CA GLU A 159 -24.40 -21.33 8.51
C GLU A 159 -25.67 -21.42 9.38
N GLU A 160 -26.26 -20.27 9.74
CA GLU A 160 -27.49 -20.15 10.54
C GLU A 160 -28.76 -20.10 9.66
#